data_AF-R7VJG1-F1
#
_entry.id   AF-R7VJG1-F1
#
_cell.length_a   1.000
_cell.length_b   1.000
_cell.length_c   1.000
_cell.angle_alpha   90.00
_cell.angle_beta   90.00
_cell.angle_gamma   90.00
#
_symmetry.space_group_name_H-M   'P 1'
#
loop_
_entity.id
_entity.type
_entity.pdbx_description
1 polymer ?
#
loop_
_entity_poly.entity_id
_entity_poly.type
_entity_poly.pdbx_seq_one_letter_code
_entity_poly.pdbx_strand_id
1 'polypeptide(L)'
;QVGDSQHEQQRTMREHIHSCFDRIGCFLMPHPGKKVATNPEFKGQLADIEVEFMQHMKDLVPLLLTPQNLVMKEINGDKITGKDLVKYFKTYTKIYQGDELPEPKAIFDATAETNHLVALCKAKEIHIQKMEAVCGGDEQYMKEEALIDQHKLTKSQAIEHFRSARKMGGTEVSNRFEERLQAEIDALLPGVIKLNKAKEALFRERAVTKNLVAVAKAKEMYIKEMEAV
;
A
#
# COMPACT_ATOMS: atom_id res chain seq x y z
N GLN A 1 -21.19 -22.82 -22.90
CA GLN A 1 -21.38 -22.45 -24.32
C GLN A 1 -22.66 -21.64 -24.45
N VAL A 2 -22.58 -20.45 -25.06
CA VAL A 2 -23.75 -19.65 -25.44
C VAL A 2 -24.26 -20.27 -26.74
N GLY A 3 -25.50 -20.79 -26.74
CA GLY A 3 -26.09 -21.43 -27.92
C GLY A 3 -26.93 -20.44 -28.73
N ASP A 4 -26.88 -20.56 -30.05
CA ASP A 4 -27.61 -19.69 -31.00
C ASP A 4 -29.14 -19.80 -30.98
N SER A 5 -29.71 -20.57 -30.04
CA SER A 5 -31.14 -20.70 -29.79
C SER A 5 -31.63 -19.94 -28.54
N GLN A 6 -30.74 -19.30 -27.77
CA GLN A 6 -31.10 -18.60 -26.53
C GLN A 6 -31.62 -17.19 -26.80
N HIS A 7 -32.52 -16.70 -25.93
CA HIS A 7 -33.05 -15.34 -25.96
C HIS A 7 -31.92 -14.31 -25.83
N GLU A 8 -31.97 -13.24 -26.61
CA GLU A 8 -30.90 -12.23 -26.74
C GLU A 8 -30.40 -11.71 -25.39
N GLN A 9 -31.31 -11.31 -24.50
CA GLN A 9 -30.99 -10.87 -23.14
C GLN A 9 -30.16 -11.87 -22.33
N GLN A 10 -30.41 -13.17 -22.48
CA GLN A 10 -29.65 -14.21 -21.77
C GLN A 10 -28.23 -14.36 -22.34
N ARG A 11 -28.05 -14.13 -23.64
CA ARG A 11 -26.71 -14.15 -24.26
C ARG A 11 -25.89 -12.97 -23.81
N THR A 12 -26.45 -11.76 -23.91
CA THR A 12 -25.78 -10.53 -23.47
C THR A 12 -25.35 -10.63 -22.00
N MET A 13 -26.20 -11.17 -21.13
CA MET A 13 -25.83 -11.36 -19.72
C MET A 13 -24.68 -12.36 -19.55
N ARG A 14 -24.68 -13.48 -20.27
CA ARG A 14 -23.59 -14.48 -20.21
C ARG A 14 -22.28 -13.92 -20.74
N GLU A 15 -22.33 -13.18 -21.85
CA GLU A 15 -21.17 -12.49 -22.41
C GLU A 15 -20.58 -11.48 -21.42
N HIS A 16 -21.43 -10.66 -20.78
CA HIS A 16 -20.98 -9.73 -19.75
C HIS A 16 -20.36 -10.41 -18.53
N ILE A 17 -20.91 -11.54 -18.07
CA ILE A 17 -20.29 -12.31 -16.97
C ILE A 17 -18.87 -12.72 -17.36
N HIS A 18 -18.67 -13.21 -18.58
CA HIS A 18 -17.34 -13.60 -19.05
C HIS A 18 -16.39 -12.40 -19.23
N SER A 19 -16.89 -11.20 -19.54
CA SER A 19 -16.04 -10.01 -19.60
C SER A 19 -15.66 -9.43 -18.24
N CYS A 20 -16.42 -9.73 -17.18
CA CYS A 20 -16.22 -9.16 -15.84
C CYS A 20 -15.26 -9.98 -14.96
N PHE A 21 -15.05 -11.26 -15.25
CA PHE A 21 -14.28 -12.17 -14.37
C PHE A 21 -13.21 -12.95 -15.16
N ASP A 22 -11.96 -12.88 -14.70
CA ASP A 22 -10.84 -13.61 -15.32
C ASP A 22 -10.98 -15.14 -15.21
N ARG A 23 -11.60 -15.61 -14.10
CA ARG A 23 -11.80 -17.03 -13.82
C ARG A 23 -13.20 -17.24 -13.25
N ILE A 24 -13.91 -18.21 -13.82
CA ILE A 24 -15.24 -18.64 -13.36
C ILE A 24 -15.15 -20.12 -13.03
N GLY A 25 -15.52 -20.46 -11.79
CA GLY A 25 -15.61 -21.84 -11.31
C GLY A 25 -17.01 -22.14 -10.78
N CYS A 26 -17.38 -23.42 -10.76
CA CYS A 26 -18.61 -23.90 -10.15
C CYS A 26 -18.28 -25.13 -9.31
N PHE A 27 -18.85 -25.21 -8.11
CA PHE A 27 -18.72 -26.35 -7.21
C PHE A 27 -20.12 -26.73 -6.73
N LEU A 28 -20.52 -27.98 -6.95
CA LEU A 28 -21.84 -28.48 -6.55
C LEU A 28 -21.74 -29.04 -5.14
N MET A 29 -22.50 -28.47 -4.21
CA MET A 29 -22.55 -28.94 -2.82
C MET A 29 -23.80 -29.83 -2.61
N PRO A 30 -23.66 -30.99 -1.95
CA PRO A 30 -24.82 -31.78 -1.53
C PRO A 30 -25.61 -31.04 -0.44
N HIS A 31 -26.79 -31.53 -0.10
CA HIS A 31 -27.59 -30.95 0.98
C HIS A 31 -26.95 -31.26 2.36
N PRO A 32 -26.87 -30.31 3.32
CA PRO A 32 -26.17 -30.52 4.60
C PRO A 32 -26.91 -31.42 5.59
N GLY A 33 -28.18 -31.74 5.31
CA GLY A 33 -29.06 -32.57 6.13
C GLY A 33 -30.26 -31.81 6.67
N LYS A 34 -31.37 -32.51 6.94
CA LYS A 34 -32.61 -31.88 7.45
C LYS A 34 -32.39 -31.22 8.81
N LYS A 35 -31.64 -31.87 9.71
CA LYS A 35 -31.32 -31.33 11.04
C LYS A 35 -30.67 -29.95 10.95
N VAL A 36 -29.73 -29.76 10.03
CA VAL A 36 -29.09 -28.47 9.78
C VAL A 36 -30.08 -27.48 9.16
N ALA A 37 -30.87 -27.91 8.17
CA ALA A 37 -31.75 -27.04 7.41
C ALA A 37 -33.00 -26.55 8.16
N THR A 38 -33.49 -27.31 9.16
CA THR A 38 -34.79 -27.04 9.81
C THR A 38 -34.69 -26.72 11.30
N ASN A 39 -33.53 -26.90 11.95
CA ASN A 39 -33.38 -26.63 13.38
C ASN A 39 -32.88 -25.20 13.62
N PRO A 40 -33.69 -24.29 14.19
CA PRO A 40 -33.25 -22.92 14.48
C PRO A 40 -32.16 -22.84 15.56
N GLU A 41 -32.02 -23.87 16.40
CA GLU A 41 -31.04 -23.93 17.50
C GLU A 41 -29.76 -24.68 17.10
N PHE A 42 -29.55 -24.97 15.81
CA PHE A 42 -28.34 -25.64 15.35
C PHE A 42 -27.10 -24.77 15.62
N LYS A 43 -26.08 -25.35 16.27
CA LYS A 43 -24.85 -24.62 16.69
C LYS A 43 -23.60 -25.07 15.94
N GLY A 44 -23.73 -25.79 14.82
CA GLY A 44 -22.58 -26.28 14.05
C GLY A 44 -22.03 -27.63 14.52
N GLN A 45 -22.80 -28.44 15.25
CA GLN A 45 -22.36 -29.76 15.69
C GLN A 45 -22.12 -30.70 14.50
N LEU A 46 -20.91 -31.26 14.36
CA LEU A 46 -20.55 -32.12 13.23
C LEU A 46 -21.38 -33.41 13.15
N ALA A 47 -21.82 -33.95 14.29
CA ALA A 47 -22.60 -35.19 14.34
C ALA A 47 -24.00 -35.05 13.71
N ASP A 48 -24.48 -33.82 13.51
CA ASP A 48 -25.79 -33.54 12.93
C ASP A 48 -25.71 -33.13 11.45
N ILE A 49 -24.51 -33.11 10.86
CA ILE A 49 -24.26 -32.78 9.45
C ILE A 49 -24.11 -34.08 8.65
N GLU A 50 -24.70 -34.11 7.45
CA GLU A 50 -24.55 -35.25 6.53
C GLU A 50 -23.08 -35.49 6.13
N VAL A 51 -22.69 -36.76 6.09
CA VAL A 51 -21.30 -37.17 5.86
C VAL A 51 -20.82 -36.76 4.46
N GLU A 52 -21.69 -36.89 3.45
CA GLU A 52 -21.39 -36.51 2.07
C GLU A 52 -21.11 -34.99 1.94
N PHE A 53 -21.86 -34.16 2.67
CA PHE A 53 -21.61 -32.73 2.75
C PHE A 53 -20.26 -32.43 3.38
N MET A 54 -19.93 -33.09 4.49
CA MET A 54 -18.63 -32.92 5.13
C MET A 54 -17.46 -33.38 4.25
N GLN A 55 -17.64 -34.42 3.45
CA GLN A 55 -16.62 -34.86 2.48
C GLN A 55 -16.40 -33.79 1.40
N HIS A 56 -17.45 -33.26 0.78
CA HIS A 56 -17.31 -32.18 -0.21
C HIS A 56 -16.79 -30.88 0.39
N MET A 57 -17.10 -30.57 1.66
CA MET A 57 -16.49 -29.44 2.37
C MET A 57 -14.97 -29.61 2.52
N LYS A 58 -14.50 -30.84 2.77
CA LYS A 58 -13.05 -31.16 2.84
C LYS A 58 -12.36 -31.01 1.49
N ASP A 59 -13.09 -31.05 0.38
CA ASP A 59 -12.55 -30.77 -0.96
C ASP A 59 -12.64 -29.28 -1.31
N LEU A 60 -13.78 -28.63 -1.01
CA LEU A 60 -14.04 -27.23 -1.32
C LEU A 60 -13.10 -26.27 -0.57
N VAL A 61 -12.89 -26.49 0.72
CA VAL A 61 -12.08 -25.57 1.54
C VAL A 61 -10.62 -25.51 1.03
N PRO A 62 -9.92 -26.64 0.79
CA PRO A 62 -8.60 -26.61 0.18
C PRO A 62 -8.60 -26.05 -1.25
N LEU A 63 -9.64 -26.33 -2.04
CA LEU A 63 -9.78 -25.77 -3.39
C LEU A 63 -9.77 -24.23 -3.37
N LEU A 64 -10.34 -23.59 -2.34
CA LEU A 64 -10.40 -22.14 -2.23
C LEU A 64 -9.22 -21.52 -1.46
N LEU A 65 -8.74 -22.18 -0.40
CA LEU A 65 -7.89 -21.54 0.61
C LEU A 65 -6.47 -22.10 0.72
N THR A 66 -6.10 -23.11 -0.08
CA THR A 66 -4.69 -23.56 -0.13
C THR A 66 -3.78 -22.43 -0.64
N PRO A 67 -2.52 -22.34 -0.16
CA PRO A 67 -1.61 -21.27 -0.55
C PRO A 67 -1.44 -21.07 -2.06
N GLN A 68 -1.52 -22.17 -2.82
CA GLN A 68 -1.39 -22.18 -4.28
C GLN A 68 -2.64 -21.62 -4.98
N ASN A 69 -3.80 -21.66 -4.33
CA ASN A 69 -5.08 -21.21 -4.87
C ASN A 69 -5.48 -19.82 -4.38
N LEU A 70 -4.75 -19.24 -3.42
CA LEU A 70 -4.97 -17.87 -2.94
C LEU A 70 -4.72 -16.87 -4.06
N VAL A 71 -5.77 -16.16 -4.48
CA VAL A 71 -5.70 -15.10 -5.47
C VAL A 71 -5.43 -13.78 -4.77
N MET A 72 -4.31 -13.14 -5.12
CA MET A 72 -4.03 -11.77 -4.66
C MET A 72 -5.03 -10.80 -5.27
N LYS A 73 -5.59 -9.90 -4.45
CA LYS A 73 -6.53 -8.90 -4.95
C LYS A 73 -5.79 -7.93 -5.87
N GLU A 74 -6.34 -7.77 -7.08
CA GLU A 74 -5.85 -6.83 -8.07
C GLU A 74 -6.92 -5.77 -8.40
N ILE A 75 -6.47 -4.53 -8.63
CA ILE A 75 -7.25 -3.43 -9.18
C ILE A 75 -6.35 -2.75 -10.22
N ASN A 76 -6.84 -2.58 -11.45
CA ASN A 76 -6.04 -2.09 -12.58
C ASN A 76 -4.80 -2.95 -12.90
N GLY A 77 -4.82 -4.24 -12.57
CA GLY A 77 -3.67 -5.15 -12.69
C GLY A 77 -2.57 -4.93 -11.65
N ASP A 78 -2.77 -4.04 -10.68
CA ASP A 78 -1.85 -3.86 -9.55
C ASP A 78 -2.34 -4.64 -8.33
N LYS A 79 -1.41 -5.32 -7.66
CA LYS A 79 -1.65 -6.03 -6.40
C LYS A 79 -1.93 -5.05 -5.27
N ILE A 80 -3.00 -5.30 -4.53
CA ILE A 80 -3.51 -4.41 -3.49
C ILE A 80 -3.09 -4.92 -2.11
N THR A 81 -2.44 -4.05 -1.34
CA THR A 81 -2.08 -4.36 0.06
C THR A 81 -3.28 -4.19 0.99
N GLY A 82 -3.22 -4.72 2.21
CA GLY A 82 -4.29 -4.50 3.21
C GLY A 82 -4.53 -3.02 3.51
N LYS A 83 -3.46 -2.21 3.58
CA LYS A 83 -3.53 -0.74 3.77
C LYS A 83 -4.24 -0.05 2.62
N ASP A 84 -4.00 -0.50 1.38
CA ASP A 84 -4.65 0.04 0.18
C ASP A 84 -6.13 -0.37 0.14
N LEU A 85 -6.44 -1.63 0.46
CA LEU A 85 -7.81 -2.16 0.42
C LEU A 85 -8.75 -1.38 1.34
N VAL A 86 -8.29 -0.96 2.53
CA VAL A 86 -9.07 -0.11 3.44
C VAL A 86 -9.45 1.23 2.80
N LYS A 87 -8.59 1.81 1.96
CA LYS A 87 -8.89 3.06 1.25
C LYS A 87 -9.99 2.85 0.22
N TYR A 88 -9.89 1.77 -0.57
CA TYR A 88 -10.95 1.40 -1.52
C TYR A 88 -12.29 1.17 -0.82
N PHE A 89 -12.30 0.47 0.32
CA PHE A 89 -13.52 0.30 1.12
C PHE A 89 -14.13 1.64 1.52
N LYS A 90 -13.34 2.55 2.09
CA LYS A 90 -13.82 3.89 2.49
C LYS A 90 -14.42 4.66 1.32
N THR A 91 -13.78 4.61 0.16
CA THR A 91 -14.29 5.27 -1.04
C THR A 91 -15.61 4.64 -1.49
N TYR A 92 -15.66 3.31 -1.65
CA TYR A 92 -16.89 2.63 -2.07
C TYR A 92 -18.04 2.85 -1.09
N THR A 93 -17.81 2.70 0.22
CA THR A 93 -18.83 3.01 1.23
C THR A 93 -19.38 4.43 1.07
N LYS A 94 -18.54 5.43 0.78
CA LYS A 94 -18.98 6.81 0.56
C LYS A 94 -19.85 6.97 -0.69
N ILE A 95 -19.53 6.27 -1.77
CA ILE A 95 -20.35 6.31 -3.01
C ILE A 95 -21.73 5.69 -2.78
N TYR A 96 -21.79 4.62 -1.98
CA TYR A 96 -23.03 3.91 -1.64
C TYR A 96 -23.78 4.49 -0.43
N GLN A 97 -23.44 5.70 0.05
CA GLN A 97 -24.13 6.32 1.18
C GLN A 97 -25.49 6.95 0.82
N GLY A 98 -25.78 7.15 -0.47
CA GLY A 98 -27.07 7.64 -0.92
C GLY A 98 -28.14 6.54 -0.91
N ASP A 99 -29.41 6.96 -0.98
CA ASP A 99 -30.56 6.04 -1.05
C ASP A 99 -30.69 5.34 -2.42
N GLU A 100 -29.92 5.77 -3.42
CA GLU A 100 -29.92 5.24 -4.78
C GLU A 100 -28.61 4.52 -5.13
N LEU A 101 -28.69 3.53 -6.02
CA LEU A 101 -27.51 2.85 -6.54
C LEU A 101 -26.71 3.84 -7.41
N PRO A 102 -25.40 4.01 -7.15
CA PRO A 102 -24.56 4.92 -7.91
C PRO A 102 -24.41 4.44 -9.35
N GLU A 103 -24.31 5.38 -10.29
CA GLU A 103 -24.06 5.07 -11.68
C GLU A 103 -22.70 4.35 -11.86
N PRO A 104 -22.58 3.37 -12.77
CA PRO A 104 -21.32 2.69 -13.05
C PRO A 104 -20.15 3.63 -13.35
N LYS A 105 -20.44 4.78 -13.98
CA LYS A 105 -19.46 5.83 -14.24
C LYS A 105 -18.90 6.43 -12.95
N ALA A 106 -19.76 6.72 -11.98
CA ALA A 106 -19.34 7.25 -10.68
C ALA A 106 -18.46 6.24 -9.91
N ILE A 107 -18.79 4.94 -9.98
CA ILE A 107 -17.97 3.88 -9.39
C ILE A 107 -16.59 3.81 -10.06
N PHE A 108 -16.54 3.91 -11.40
CA PHE A 108 -15.30 3.90 -12.16
C PHE A 108 -14.42 5.12 -11.80
N ASP A 109 -14.98 6.32 -11.84
CA ASP A 109 -14.25 7.57 -11.56
C ASP A 109 -13.67 7.56 -10.14
N ALA A 110 -14.45 7.12 -9.16
CA ALA A 110 -13.98 7.01 -7.78
C ALA A 110 -12.95 5.90 -7.57
N THR A 111 -13.03 4.80 -8.33
CA THR A 111 -11.99 3.76 -8.35
C THR A 111 -10.69 4.35 -8.89
N ALA A 112 -10.77 5.11 -9.99
CA ALA A 112 -9.62 5.77 -10.58
C ALA A 112 -9.00 6.80 -9.63
N GLU A 113 -9.82 7.64 -8.98
CA GLU A 113 -9.34 8.61 -8.00
C GLU A 113 -8.66 7.93 -6.81
N THR A 114 -9.24 6.84 -6.29
CA THR A 114 -8.65 6.07 -5.18
C THR A 114 -7.33 5.42 -5.57
N ASN A 115 -7.24 4.90 -6.79
CA ASN A 115 -6.01 4.33 -7.32
C ASN A 115 -4.88 5.38 -7.39
N HIS A 116 -5.17 6.60 -7.83
CA HIS A 116 -4.22 7.71 -7.77
C HIS A 116 -3.84 8.11 -6.35
N LEU A 117 -4.80 8.19 -5.42
CA LEU A 117 -4.54 8.50 -4.01
C LEU A 117 -3.64 7.44 -3.36
N VAL A 118 -3.84 6.16 -3.68
CA VAL A 118 -2.97 5.07 -3.23
C VAL A 118 -1.54 5.27 -3.76
N ALA A 119 -1.38 5.53 -5.06
CA ALA A 119 -0.08 5.78 -5.68
C ALA A 119 0.62 7.01 -5.07
N LEU A 120 -0.11 8.10 -4.84
CA LEU A 120 0.39 9.32 -4.19
C LEU A 120 0.90 9.01 -2.78
N CYS A 121 0.12 8.32 -1.97
CA CYS A 121 0.54 7.96 -0.62
C CYS A 121 1.81 7.09 -0.62
N LYS A 122 1.90 6.11 -1.53
CA LYS A 122 3.10 5.25 -1.65
C LYS A 122 4.34 6.05 -2.03
N ALA A 123 4.21 6.92 -3.03
CA ALA A 123 5.30 7.80 -3.45
C ALA A 123 5.75 8.74 -2.32
N LYS A 124 4.80 9.33 -1.59
CA LYS A 124 5.09 10.19 -0.42
C LYS A 124 5.77 9.41 0.71
N GLU A 125 5.34 8.19 0.98
CA GLU A 125 5.93 7.31 2.00
C GLU A 125 7.39 6.98 1.66
N ILE A 126 7.72 6.74 0.38
CA ILE A 126 9.11 6.57 -0.08
C ILE A 126 9.96 7.80 0.21
N HIS A 127 9.44 9.00 -0.06
CA HIS A 127 10.14 10.25 0.26
C HIS A 127 10.41 10.36 1.76
N ILE A 128 9.39 10.14 2.59
CA ILE A 128 9.49 10.24 4.05
C ILE A 128 10.54 9.25 4.58
N GLN A 129 10.47 7.99 4.17
CA GLN A 129 11.43 6.96 4.61
C GLN A 129 12.87 7.29 4.21
N LYS A 130 13.08 7.78 2.98
CA LYS A 130 14.42 8.16 2.51
C LYS A 130 14.95 9.40 3.23
N MET A 131 14.10 10.38 3.53
CA MET A 131 14.51 11.54 4.32
C MET A 131 14.78 11.17 5.77
N GLU A 132 13.96 10.30 6.36
CA GLU A 132 14.19 9.77 7.71
C GLU A 132 15.52 9.01 7.81
N ALA A 133 15.92 8.26 6.77
CA ALA A 133 17.22 7.60 6.74
C ALA A 133 18.42 8.57 6.67
N VAL A 134 18.21 9.84 6.27
CA VAL A 134 19.30 10.83 6.15
C VAL A 134 19.30 11.84 7.29
N CYS A 135 18.14 12.20 7.82
CA CYS A 135 18.01 13.23 8.84
C CYS A 135 17.06 12.85 9.99
N GLY A 136 16.67 11.58 10.12
CA GLY A 136 15.84 11.03 11.20
C GLY A 136 16.52 11.11 12.56
N GLY A 137 15.79 10.87 13.66
CA GLY A 137 16.22 11.21 15.03
C GLY A 137 17.66 10.80 15.41
N ASP A 138 18.09 9.61 14.97
CA ASP A 138 19.41 9.03 15.28
C ASP A 138 20.54 9.55 14.38
N GLU A 139 20.20 10.20 13.26
CA GLU A 139 21.17 10.72 12.30
C GLU A 139 21.77 12.06 12.74
N GLN A 140 23.03 12.28 12.35
CA GLN A 140 23.77 13.50 12.69
C GLN A 140 23.23 14.73 11.94
N TYR A 141 23.58 15.91 12.47
CA TYR A 141 23.29 17.18 11.79
C TYR A 141 23.90 17.20 10.38
N MET A 142 23.10 17.66 9.42
CA MET A 142 23.53 17.93 8.05
C MET A 142 23.47 19.43 7.75
N LYS A 143 24.37 19.95 6.90
CA LYS A 143 24.25 21.33 6.41
C LYS A 143 22.96 21.51 5.61
N GLU A 144 22.33 22.69 5.74
CA GLU A 144 21.04 22.99 5.11
C GLU A 144 21.06 22.82 3.58
N GLU A 145 22.14 23.22 2.91
CA GLU A 145 22.33 23.04 1.46
C GLU A 145 22.27 21.56 1.06
N ALA A 146 23.05 20.70 1.74
CA ALA A 146 23.08 19.26 1.48
C ALA A 146 21.72 18.59 1.79
N LEU A 147 21.02 19.06 2.82
CA LEU A 147 19.69 18.56 3.17
C LEU A 147 18.65 18.92 2.10
N ILE A 148 18.70 20.14 1.55
CA ILE A 148 17.84 20.58 0.45
C ILE A 148 18.13 19.76 -0.81
N ASP A 149 19.39 19.48 -1.10
CA ASP A 149 19.75 18.65 -2.26
C ASP A 149 19.27 17.20 -2.09
N GLN A 150 19.36 16.64 -0.87
CA GLN A 150 18.78 15.33 -0.59
C GLN A 150 17.25 15.34 -0.72
N HIS A 151 16.59 16.41 -0.26
CA HIS A 151 15.15 16.58 -0.41
C HIS A 151 14.75 16.61 -1.89
N LYS A 152 15.47 17.37 -2.74
CA LYS A 152 15.24 17.40 -4.19
C LYS A 152 15.43 16.03 -4.83
N LEU A 153 16.50 15.32 -4.47
CA LEU A 153 16.78 13.98 -4.99
C LEU A 153 15.65 12.99 -4.65
N THR A 154 15.28 12.92 -3.37
CA THR A 154 14.23 12.01 -2.90
C THR A 154 12.85 12.39 -3.44
N LYS A 155 12.57 13.68 -3.63
CA LYS A 155 11.37 14.19 -4.31
C LYS A 155 11.31 13.68 -5.74
N SER A 156 12.38 13.83 -6.52
CA SER A 156 12.44 13.33 -7.91
C SER A 156 12.18 11.82 -7.99
N GLN A 157 12.77 11.05 -7.08
CA GLN A 157 12.55 9.60 -7.00
C GLN A 157 11.11 9.24 -6.62
N ALA A 158 10.47 10.01 -5.73
CA ALA A 158 9.07 9.80 -5.38
C ALA A 158 8.14 10.10 -6.56
N ILE A 159 8.40 11.18 -7.32
CA ILE A 159 7.65 11.53 -8.52
C ILE A 159 7.82 10.45 -9.59
N GLU A 160 9.04 9.96 -9.81
CA GLU A 160 9.30 8.87 -10.76
C GLU A 160 8.51 7.61 -10.39
N HIS A 161 8.52 7.23 -9.11
CA HIS A 161 7.73 6.10 -8.61
C HIS A 161 6.22 6.33 -8.79
N PHE A 162 5.73 7.55 -8.58
CA PHE A 162 4.33 7.90 -8.85
C PHE A 162 4.00 7.73 -10.34
N ARG A 163 4.86 8.24 -11.23
CA ARG A 163 4.68 8.15 -12.69
C ARG A 163 4.68 6.70 -13.19
N SER A 164 5.56 5.85 -12.66
CA SER A 164 5.67 4.44 -13.06
C SER A 164 4.51 3.55 -12.58
N ALA A 165 3.72 3.99 -11.59
CA ALA A 165 2.56 3.22 -11.11
C ALA A 165 1.46 3.14 -12.18
N ARG A 166 0.74 2.00 -12.28
CA ARG A 166 -0.41 1.91 -13.19
C ARG A 166 -1.57 2.71 -12.64
N LYS A 167 -2.03 3.68 -13.42
CA LYS A 167 -3.10 4.61 -13.02
C LYS A 167 -4.26 4.57 -14.01
N MET A 168 -5.50 4.56 -13.51
CA MET A 168 -6.73 4.61 -14.31
C MET A 168 -7.14 6.07 -14.61
N GLY A 169 -7.95 6.36 -15.62
CA GLY A 169 -8.60 7.69 -15.75
C GLY A 169 -7.81 8.76 -16.53
N GLY A 170 -6.75 8.39 -17.25
CA GLY A 170 -6.06 9.26 -18.21
C GLY A 170 -4.97 10.16 -17.63
N THR A 171 -4.25 10.86 -18.52
CA THR A 171 -3.06 11.67 -18.17
C THR A 171 -3.41 12.94 -17.39
N GLU A 172 -4.56 13.56 -17.65
CA GLU A 172 -4.96 14.80 -17.00
C GLU A 172 -5.21 14.61 -15.49
N VAL A 173 -5.93 13.54 -15.11
CA VAL A 173 -6.14 13.18 -13.70
C VAL A 173 -4.81 12.85 -13.04
N SER A 174 -3.95 12.10 -13.73
CA SER A 174 -2.61 11.77 -13.23
C SER A 174 -1.76 13.02 -12.96
N ASN A 175 -1.78 14.01 -13.84
CA ASN A 175 -1.02 15.25 -13.68
C ASN A 175 -1.48 16.05 -12.45
N ARG A 176 -2.79 16.17 -12.22
CA ARG A 176 -3.34 16.83 -11.03
C ARG A 176 -2.86 16.18 -9.73
N PHE A 177 -2.82 14.85 -9.68
CA PHE A 177 -2.31 14.13 -8.50
C PHE A 177 -0.79 14.22 -8.37
N GLU A 178 -0.06 14.31 -9.47
CA GLU A 178 1.39 14.54 -9.44
C GLU A 178 1.72 15.93 -8.89
N GLU A 179 1.03 16.99 -9.35
CA GLU A 179 1.18 18.35 -8.81
C GLU A 179 0.88 18.39 -7.32
N ARG A 180 -0.19 17.69 -6.90
CA ARG A 180 -0.52 17.55 -5.48
C ARG A 180 0.57 16.81 -4.70
N LEU A 181 1.14 15.73 -5.24
CA LEU A 181 2.25 15.01 -4.61
C LEU A 181 3.45 15.93 -4.41
N GLN A 182 3.80 16.72 -5.44
CA GLN A 182 4.91 17.67 -5.38
C GLN A 182 4.69 18.70 -4.27
N ALA A 183 3.50 19.31 -4.22
CA ALA A 183 3.14 20.26 -3.18
C ALA A 183 3.13 19.65 -1.77
N GLU A 184 2.61 18.42 -1.62
CA GLU A 184 2.60 17.71 -0.34
C GLU A 184 4.01 17.33 0.14
N ILE A 185 4.95 17.05 -0.77
CA ILE A 185 6.36 16.82 -0.43
C ILE A 185 7.05 18.13 -0.06
N ASP A 186 6.86 19.19 -0.84
CA ASP A 186 7.46 20.50 -0.57
C ASP A 186 7.04 21.06 0.79
N ALA A 187 5.78 20.83 1.18
CA ALA A 187 5.25 21.22 2.48
C ALA A 187 5.94 20.53 3.67
N LEU A 188 6.64 19.40 3.46
CA LEU A 188 7.39 18.72 4.52
C LEU A 188 8.75 19.37 4.80
N LEU A 189 9.36 20.02 3.80
CA LEU A 189 10.72 20.55 3.88
C LEU A 189 10.96 21.49 5.08
N PRO A 190 10.07 22.45 5.41
CA PRO A 190 10.27 23.32 6.57
C PRO A 190 10.38 22.55 7.88
N GLY A 191 9.57 21.49 8.04
CA GLY A 191 9.61 20.61 9.21
C GLY A 191 10.92 19.84 9.30
N VAL A 192 11.40 19.31 8.17
CA VAL A 192 12.68 18.60 8.07
C VAL A 192 13.85 19.52 8.43
N ILE A 193 13.88 20.76 7.90
CA ILE A 193 14.91 21.76 8.22
C ILE A 193 14.91 22.07 9.72
N LYS A 194 13.73 22.27 10.32
CA LYS A 194 13.59 22.56 11.75
C LYS A 194 14.12 21.41 12.62
N LEU A 195 13.76 20.16 12.30
CA LEU A 195 14.23 18.98 13.02
C LEU A 195 15.74 18.80 12.90
N ASN A 196 16.31 19.05 11.72
CA ASN A 196 17.74 18.97 11.52
C ASN A 196 18.49 20.08 12.28
N LYS A 197 18.00 21.34 12.25
CA LYS A 197 18.58 22.46 13.01
C LYS A 197 18.61 22.20 14.52
N ALA A 198 17.61 21.52 15.08
CA ALA A 198 17.60 21.16 16.50
C ALA A 198 18.80 20.28 16.93
N LYS A 199 19.43 19.59 15.98
CA LYS A 199 20.60 18.72 16.23
C LYS A 199 21.93 19.45 16.15
N GLU A 200 21.94 20.70 15.67
CA GLU A 200 23.17 21.43 15.39
C GLU A 200 23.99 21.68 16.66
N ALA A 201 23.34 22.03 17.78
CA ALA A 201 24.01 22.27 19.05
C ALA A 201 24.75 21.02 19.55
N LEU A 202 24.06 19.87 19.56
CA LEU A 202 24.62 18.58 19.96
C LEU A 202 25.74 18.12 19.03
N PHE A 203 25.63 18.41 17.72
CA PHE A 203 26.69 18.15 16.76
C PHE A 203 27.95 18.99 17.04
N ARG A 204 27.80 20.29 17.30
CA ARG A 204 28.93 21.18 17.63
C ARG A 204 29.64 20.71 18.90
N GLU A 205 28.91 20.34 19.94
CA GLU A 205 29.48 19.83 21.20
C GLU A 205 30.28 18.54 20.99
N ARG A 206 29.74 17.59 20.23
CA ARG A 206 30.44 16.34 19.86
C ARG A 206 31.70 16.62 19.04
N ALA A 207 31.66 17.57 18.11
CA ALA A 207 32.81 17.95 17.30
C ALA A 207 33.93 18.57 18.15
N VAL A 208 33.59 19.48 19.07
CA VAL A 208 34.55 20.06 20.02
C VAL A 208 35.20 18.98 20.86
N THR A 209 34.41 18.06 21.42
CA THR A 209 34.92 16.94 22.24
C THR A 209 35.89 16.06 21.46
N LYS A 210 35.54 15.67 20.22
CA LYS A 210 36.44 14.88 19.35
C LYS A 210 37.73 15.62 19.04
N ASN A 211 37.67 16.91 18.74
CA ASN A 211 38.85 17.73 18.47
C ASN A 211 39.75 17.83 19.70
N LEU A 212 39.19 18.03 20.89
CA LEU A 212 39.96 18.05 22.14
C LEU A 212 40.67 16.71 22.40
N VAL A 213 39.98 15.59 22.19
CA VAL A 213 40.57 14.24 22.33
C VAL A 213 41.69 14.03 21.30
N ALA A 214 41.50 14.46 20.05
CA ALA A 214 42.52 14.35 19.01
C ALA A 214 43.78 15.18 19.34
N VAL A 215 43.59 16.40 19.83
CA VAL A 215 44.70 17.28 20.28
C VAL A 215 45.44 16.68 21.48
N ALA A 216 44.71 16.14 22.47
CA ALA A 216 45.33 15.47 23.61
C ALA A 216 46.18 14.27 23.19
N LYS A 217 45.66 13.43 22.28
CA LYS A 217 46.40 12.30 21.70
C LYS A 217 47.65 12.74 20.96
N ALA A 218 47.56 13.77 20.13
CA ALA A 218 48.71 14.29 19.39
C ALA A 218 49.79 14.83 20.36
N LYS A 219 49.37 15.50 21.43
CA LYS A 219 50.29 16.00 22.48
C LYS A 219 50.97 14.85 23.23
N GLU A 220 50.23 13.81 23.61
CA GLU A 220 50.82 12.62 24.24
C GLU A 220 51.84 11.91 23.33
N MET A 221 51.53 11.79 22.03
CA MET A 221 52.47 11.22 21.06
C MET A 221 53.76 12.05 20.97
N TYR A 222 53.63 13.38 20.86
CA TYR A 222 54.78 14.28 20.82
C TYR A 222 55.65 14.19 22.08
N ILE A 223 55.03 14.15 23.26
CA ILE A 223 55.77 14.03 24.54
C ILE A 223 56.53 12.70 24.59
N LYS A 224 55.89 11.58 24.20
CA LYS A 224 56.54 10.26 24.16
C LYS A 224 57.72 10.21 23.20
N GLU A 225 57.62 10.86 22.04
CA GLU A 225 58.74 10.95 21.09
C GLU A 225 59.90 11.79 21.65
N MET A 226 59.59 12.88 22.35
CA MET A 226 60.60 13.74 22.96
C MET A 226 61.33 13.07 24.15
N GLU A 227 60.64 12.22 24.92
CA GLU A 227 61.23 11.46 26.02
C GLU A 227 62.08 10.26 25.56
N ALA A 228 61.97 9.87 24.29
CA ALA A 228 62.72 8.76 23.69
C ALA A 228 64.06 9.16 23.06
N VAL A 229 64.40 10.46 23.08
CA VAL A 229 65.67 11.05 22.60
C VAL A 229 66.59 11.36 23.77
#